data_AF-A0A1Q3MY70-F1
#
_entry.id   AF-A0A1Q3MY70-F1
#
_cell.length_a   1.000
_cell.length_b   1.000
_cell.length_c   1.000
_cell.angle_alpha   90.00
_cell.angle_beta   90.00
_cell.angle_gamma   90.00
#
_symmetry.space_group_name_H-M   'P 1'
#
loop_
_entity.id
_entity.type
_entity.pdbx_description
1 polymer ?
#
loop_
_entity_poly.entity_id
_entity_poly.type
_entity_poly.pdbx_seq_one_letter_code
_entity_poly.pdbx_strand_id
1 'polypeptide(L)'
;MGTYLKVTNIANKKVIYVKVNDRMGHPGRVVDLTERAARDLGFHARGITKVKIETVPSHEGRSKVLAQMDGSSAGGQKANEL
;
A
#
# COMPACT_ATOMS: atom_id res chain seq x y z
N MET A 1 -7.63 -5.26 18.53
CA MET A 1 -7.39 -3.93 17.92
C MET A 1 -6.28 -4.08 16.91
N GLY A 2 -6.51 -3.65 15.65
CA GLY A 2 -5.51 -3.78 14.57
C GLY A 2 -4.73 -2.49 14.37
N THR A 3 -3.44 -2.58 14.10
CA THR A 3 -2.59 -1.44 13.74
C THR A 3 -2.84 -1.04 12.30
N TYR A 4 -2.86 0.26 12.02
CA TYR A 4 -2.90 0.79 10.67
C TYR A 4 -1.59 1.47 10.33
N LEU A 5 -1.14 1.29 9.09
CA LEU A 5 0.09 1.86 8.58
C LEU A 5 -0.19 2.71 7.36
N LYS A 6 0.44 3.88 7.30
CA LYS A 6 0.65 4.64 6.08
C LYS A 6 1.98 4.18 5.47
N VAL A 7 1.93 3.66 4.26
CA VAL A 7 3.07 3.13 3.53
C VAL A 7 3.35 4.04 2.34
N THR A 8 4.52 4.65 2.33
CA THR A 8 4.96 5.54 1.24
C THR A 8 6.06 4.86 0.45
N ASN A 9 5.88 4.70 -0.86
CA ASN A 9 6.95 4.27 -1.74
C ASN A 9 7.87 5.44 -2.04
N ILE A 10 9.13 5.33 -1.61
CA ILE A 10 10.08 6.44 -1.64
C ILE A 10 10.44 6.81 -3.09
N ALA A 11 10.39 5.85 -4.01
CA ALA A 11 10.77 6.02 -5.40
C ALA A 11 9.75 6.82 -6.23
N ASN A 12 8.45 6.64 -5.98
CA ASN A 12 7.39 7.29 -6.77
C ASN A 12 6.46 8.19 -5.93
N LYS A 13 6.72 8.32 -4.62
CA LYS A 13 5.95 9.11 -3.65
C LYS A 13 4.48 8.70 -3.49
N LYS A 14 4.06 7.57 -4.07
CA LYS A 14 2.72 7.03 -3.86
C LYS A 14 2.57 6.57 -2.42
N VAL A 15 1.34 6.69 -1.91
CA VAL A 15 0.98 6.37 -0.53
C VAL A 15 -0.23 5.46 -0.54
N ILE A 16 -0.19 4.43 0.29
CA ILE A 16 -1.35 3.61 0.62
C ILE A 16 -1.48 3.47 2.14
N TYR A 17 -2.69 3.23 2.59
CA TYR A 17 -3.02 2.87 3.96
C TYR A 17 -3.39 1.40 4.02
N VAL A 18 -2.86 0.68 5.01
CA VAL A 18 -3.11 -0.75 5.19
C VAL A 18 -3.43 -1.06 6.65
N LYS A 19 -4.22 -2.11 6.85
CA LYS A 19 -4.41 -2.72 8.17
C LYS A 19 -3.44 -3.87 8.33
N VAL A 20 -2.68 -3.88 9.42
CA VAL A 20 -1.75 -4.98 9.74
C VAL A 20 -2.56 -6.22 10.11
N ASN A 21 -2.29 -7.32 9.42
CA ASN A 21 -2.95 -8.61 9.67
C ASN A 21 -1.98 -9.72 10.06
N ASP A 22 -0.66 -9.51 9.94
CA ASP A 22 0.33 -10.57 10.14
C ASP A 22 1.57 -10.04 10.88
N ARG A 23 2.29 -10.96 11.53
CA ARG A 23 3.54 -10.72 12.24
C ARG A 23 4.64 -11.46 11.49
N MET A 24 5.26 -10.78 10.54
CA MET A 24 6.36 -11.35 9.76
C MET A 24 7.54 -11.72 10.67
N GLY A 25 8.06 -12.94 10.52
CA GLY A 25 9.15 -13.51 11.33
C GLY A 25 10.53 -13.56 10.66
N HIS A 26 10.70 -12.97 9.47
CA HIS A 26 11.94 -13.07 8.69
C HIS A 26 12.75 -11.76 8.68
N PRO A 27 14.06 -11.81 8.92
CA PRO A 27 14.93 -10.65 8.78
C PRO A 27 15.08 -10.26 7.29
N GLY A 28 15.02 -8.95 7.00
CA GLY A 28 15.29 -8.40 5.67
C GLY A 28 14.08 -7.81 4.93
N ARG A 29 12.85 -7.99 5.43
CA ARG A 29 11.65 -7.32 4.92
C ARG A 29 10.87 -6.68 6.07
N VAL A 30 10.41 -5.46 5.85
CA VAL A 30 9.70 -4.68 6.88
C VAL A 30 8.17 -4.86 6.82
N VAL A 31 7.63 -5.18 5.64
CA VAL A 31 6.20 -5.45 5.42
C VAL A 31 6.02 -6.24 4.13
N ASP A 32 5.06 -7.17 4.11
CA ASP A 32 4.58 -7.80 2.89
C ASP A 32 3.20 -7.22 2.58
N LEU A 33 3.02 -6.81 1.32
CA LEU A 33 1.79 -6.19 0.85
C LEU A 33 1.04 -7.16 -0.06
N THR A 34 -0.28 -7.09 -0.04
CA THR A 34 -1.10 -7.82 -1.02
C THR A 34 -0.79 -7.35 -2.44
N GLU A 35 -1.09 -8.18 -3.44
CA GLU A 35 -0.83 -7.85 -4.84
C GLU A 35 -1.47 -6.51 -5.24
N ARG A 36 -2.73 -6.29 -4.84
CA ARG A 36 -3.44 -5.03 -5.07
C ARG A 36 -2.71 -3.84 -4.45
N ALA A 37 -2.31 -3.95 -3.18
CA ALA A 37 -1.54 -2.89 -2.52
C ALA A 37 -0.20 -2.61 -3.24
N ALA A 38 0.45 -3.64 -3.79
CA ALA A 38 1.67 -3.46 -4.57
C ALA A 38 1.44 -2.76 -5.93
N ARG A 39 0.29 -3.01 -6.57
CA ARG A 39 -0.14 -2.31 -7.80
C ARG A 39 -0.48 -0.85 -7.51
N ASP A 40 -1.28 -0.59 -6.49
CA ASP A 40 -1.69 0.76 -6.08
C ASP A 40 -0.48 1.60 -5.68
N LEU A 41 0.45 1.00 -4.94
CA LEU A 41 1.71 1.62 -4.54
C LEU A 41 2.75 1.69 -5.68
N GLY A 42 2.47 1.07 -6.83
CA GLY A 42 3.21 1.23 -8.08
C GLY A 42 4.58 0.56 -8.10
N PHE A 43 4.71 -0.62 -7.48
CA PHE A 43 5.96 -1.41 -7.55
C PHE A 43 5.76 -2.88 -7.93
N HIS A 44 4.52 -3.30 -8.25
CA HIS A 44 4.20 -4.69 -8.59
C HIS A 44 5.18 -5.34 -9.59
N ALA A 45 5.47 -4.70 -10.73
CA ALA A 45 6.38 -5.24 -11.75
C ALA A 45 7.85 -5.36 -11.28
N ARG A 46 8.25 -4.61 -10.25
CA ARG A 46 9.61 -4.62 -9.70
C ARG A 46 9.81 -5.69 -8.62
N GLY A 47 8.73 -6.22 -8.06
CA GLY A 47 8.73 -7.17 -6.94
C GLY A 47 9.03 -6.53 -5.58
N ILE A 48 10.11 -5.73 -5.46
CA ILE A 48 10.56 -5.14 -4.19
C ILE A 48 10.79 -3.63 -4.36
N THR A 49 10.45 -2.85 -3.33
CA THR A 49 10.78 -1.42 -3.26
C THR A 49 11.11 -0.98 -1.84
N LYS A 50 11.82 0.15 -1.71
CA LYS A 50 12.03 0.81 -0.42
C LYS A 50 10.80 1.64 -0.06
N VAL A 51 10.33 1.49 1.18
CA VAL A 51 9.16 2.19 1.70
C VAL A 51 9.50 2.93 2.99
N LYS A 52 8.78 4.02 3.24
CA LYS A 52 8.66 4.64 4.56
C LYS A 52 7.34 4.18 5.18
N ILE A 53 7.39 3.74 6.43
CA ILE A 53 6.23 3.25 7.19
C ILE A 53 5.98 4.18 8.37
N GLU A 54 4.71 4.54 8.55
CA GLU A 54 4.25 5.38 9.66
C GLU A 54 2.99 4.72 10.27
N THR A 55 2.98 4.54 11.58
CA THR A 55 1.77 4.11 12.30
C THR A 55 0.78 5.25 12.37
N VAL A 56 -0.50 4.99 12.07
CA VAL A 56 -1.56 6.00 12.13
C VAL A 56 -2.66 5.62 13.12
N PRO A 57 -3.40 6.60 13.68
CA PRO A 57 -4.54 6.33 14.53
C PRO A 57 -5.58 5.46 13.84
N SER A 58 -6.24 4.58 14.59
CA SER A 58 -7.21 3.61 14.03
C SER A 58 -8.37 4.26 13.26
N HIS A 59 -8.83 5.44 13.67
CA HIS A 59 -9.91 6.15 12.99
C HIS A 59 -9.47 6.68 11.61
N GLU A 60 -8.26 7.25 11.52
CA GLU A 60 -7.67 7.71 10.27
C GLU A 60 -7.42 6.53 9.34
N GLY A 61 -6.72 5.50 9.83
CA GLY A 61 -6.37 4.32 9.04
C GLY A 61 -7.60 3.59 8.50
N ARG A 62 -8.63 3.39 9.32
CA ARG A 62 -9.89 2.78 8.89
C ARG A 62 -10.57 3.62 7.80
N SER A 63 -10.68 4.93 8.00
CA SER A 63 -11.31 5.84 7.03
C SER A 63 -10.59 5.82 5.69
N LYS A 64 -9.26 5.89 5.70
CA LYS A 64 -8.44 5.87 4.48
C LYS A 64 -8.47 4.54 3.75
N VAL A 65 -8.42 3.41 4.48
CA VAL A 65 -8.55 2.07 3.88
C VAL A 65 -9.89 1.93 3.16
N LEU A 66 -11.00 2.37 3.79
CA LEU A 66 -12.32 2.34 3.15
C LEU A 66 -12.38 3.22 1.90
N ALA A 67 -11.91 4.48 2.00
CA ALA A 67 -11.87 5.39 0.85
C ALA A 67 -11.04 4.86 -0.33
N GLN A 68 -9.95 4.15 -0.06
CA GLN A 68 -9.14 3.48 -1.10
C GLN A 68 -9.90 2.36 -1.80
N MET A 69 -10.75 1.62 -1.08
CA MET A 69 -11.53 0.54 -1.66
C MET A 69 -12.57 1.07 -2.64
N ASP A 70 -13.23 2.18 -2.29
CA ASP A 70 -14.27 2.83 -3.11
C ASP A 70 -13.70 3.56 -4.34
N GLY A 71 -12.52 4.18 -4.22
CA GLY A 71 -11.86 4.90 -5.31
C GLY A 71 -11.16 4.03 -6.37
N SER A 72 -11.11 2.70 -6.17
CA SER A 72 -10.38 1.78 -7.06
C SER A 72 -11.16 1.33 -8.31
N SER A 73 -12.31 1.95 -8.60
CA SER A 73 -13.02 1.79 -9.87
C SER A 73 -12.37 2.54 -11.06
N ALA A 74 -11.22 3.20 -10.86
CA ALA A 74 -10.50 3.91 -11.92
C ALA A 74 -8.98 3.63 -11.87
N GLY A 75 -8.56 2.50 -12.43
CA GLY A 75 -7.16 2.13 -12.58
C GLY A 75 -6.88 1.28 -13.81
N GLY A 76 -7.68 1.43 -14.87
CA GLY A 76 -7.39 0.88 -16.19
C GLY A 76 -6.17 1.60 -16.76
N GLN A 77 -5.13 0.84 -17.06
CA GLN A 77 -4.07 1.27 -17.98
C GLN A 77 -4.76 1.65 -19.31
N LYS A 78 -4.92 2.94 -19.59
CA LYS A 78 -5.06 3.38 -20.97
C LYS A 78 -3.67 3.27 -21.58
N ALA A 79 -3.40 2.14 -22.22
CA ALA A 79 -2.38 2.07 -23.26
C ALA A 79 -2.78 3.10 -24.32
N ASN A 80 -1.93 4.12 -24.49
CA ASN A 80 -2.03 5.06 -25.58
C ASN A 80 -1.13 4.51 -26.68
N GLU A 81 -1.71 3.88 -27.69
CA GLU A 81 -1.04 3.56 -28.95
C GLU A 81 -1.57 4.52 -30.01
N LEU A 82 -0.63 5.17 -30.70
CA LEU A 82 -0.81 6.02 -31.88
C LEU A 82 -1.12 5.17 -33.11
#